data_AF-A0AAD3TFF2-F1
#
_entry.id   AF-A0AAD3TFF2-F1
#
_cell.length_a   1.000
_cell.length_b   1.000
_cell.length_c   1.000
_cell.angle_alpha   90.00
_cell.angle_beta   90.00
_cell.angle_gamma   90.00
#
_symmetry.space_group_name_H-M   'P 1'
#
loop_
_entity.id
_entity.type
_entity.pdbx_description
1 polymer ?
#
loop_
_entity_poly.entity_id
_entity_poly.type
_entity_poly.pdbx_seq_one_letter_code
_entity_poly.pdbx_strand_id
1 'polypeptide(L)'
;MVFIAAVASGYALLAILSSWVRCLVLKAWVFFVSDQVMAYLMVTSGAAAVETLYLAYKGDVEITWSEACNSYGRFCNKLKMALILHFLALCCFLALAVISAYRAFSLFEPTVPINQAEEERT
;
A
#
# COMPACT_ATOMS: atom_id res chain seq x y z
N MET A 1 -10.94 -2.72 6.47
CA MET A 1 -9.76 -3.61 6.38
C MET A 1 -10.02 -4.85 5.49
N VAL A 2 -10.92 -5.78 5.86
CA VAL A 2 -11.09 -7.07 5.14
C VAL A 2 -11.42 -6.91 3.66
N PHE A 3 -12.41 -6.08 3.33
CA PHE A 3 -12.77 -5.81 1.93
C PHE A 3 -11.58 -5.25 1.13
N ILE A 4 -10.83 -4.32 1.70
CA ILE A 4 -9.64 -3.74 1.08
C ILE A 4 -8.55 -4.80 0.89
N ALA A 5 -8.33 -5.69 1.85
CA ALA A 5 -7.39 -6.79 1.70
C ALA A 5 -7.78 -7.76 0.57
N ALA A 6 -9.07 -8.01 0.37
CA ALA A 6 -9.56 -8.81 -0.75
C ALA A 6 -9.36 -8.11 -2.12
N VAL A 7 -9.61 -6.81 -2.19
CA VAL A 7 -9.32 -6.02 -3.39
C VAL A 7 -7.82 -6.00 -3.68
N ALA A 8 -6.98 -5.80 -2.65
CA ALA A 8 -5.53 -5.76 -2.77
C ALA A 8 -4.96 -7.10 -3.23
N SER A 9 -5.47 -8.24 -2.72
CA SER A 9 -5.04 -9.56 -3.17
C SER A 9 -5.46 -9.84 -4.61
N GLY A 10 -6.69 -9.48 -4.99
CA GLY A 10 -7.16 -9.57 -6.38
C GLY A 10 -6.30 -8.74 -7.32
N TYR A 11 -5.99 -7.49 -6.95
CA TYR A 11 -5.07 -6.63 -7.70
C TYR A 11 -3.67 -7.25 -7.83
N ALA A 12 -3.09 -7.77 -6.73
CA ALA A 12 -1.78 -8.39 -6.77
C ALA A 12 -1.74 -9.59 -7.73
N LEU A 13 -2.79 -10.42 -7.76
CA LEU A 13 -2.91 -11.53 -8.72
C LEU A 13 -2.98 -11.02 -10.17
N LEU A 14 -3.79 -9.99 -10.43
CA LEU A 14 -3.90 -9.38 -11.75
C LEU A 14 -2.57 -8.74 -12.20
N ALA A 15 -1.84 -8.10 -11.28
CA ALA A 15 -0.53 -7.53 -11.53
C ALA A 15 0.50 -8.60 -11.91
N ILE A 16 0.48 -9.75 -11.22
CA ILE A 16 1.34 -10.90 -11.54
C ILE A 16 0.96 -11.49 -12.90
N LEU A 17 -0.32 -11.73 -13.16
CA LEU A 17 -0.78 -12.30 -14.44
C LEU A 17 -0.42 -11.40 -15.64
N SER A 18 -0.60 -10.09 -15.48
CA SER A 18 -0.26 -9.12 -16.52
C SER A 18 1.25 -8.91 -16.69
N SER A 19 2.09 -9.37 -15.75
CA SER A 19 3.54 -9.38 -15.90
C SER A 19 4.01 -10.40 -16.96
N TRP A 20 3.28 -11.52 -17.11
CA TRP A 20 3.56 -12.55 -18.12
C TRP A 20 3.19 -12.14 -19.55
N VAL A 21 2.30 -11.16 -19.73
CA VAL A 21 1.86 -10.68 -21.04
C VAL A 21 2.77 -9.53 -21.51
N ARG A 22 3.40 -9.69 -22.68
CA ARG A 22 4.45 -8.78 -23.23
C ARG A 22 3.96 -7.45 -23.82
N CYS A 23 2.69 -7.09 -23.70
CA CYS A 23 2.15 -5.90 -24.36
C CYS A 23 1.91 -4.74 -23.38
N LEU A 24 2.05 -3.50 -23.89
CA LEU A 24 1.60 -2.20 -23.38
C LEU A 24 2.68 -1.30 -22.74
N VAL A 25 3.09 -0.24 -23.44
CA VAL A 25 3.90 0.87 -22.90
C VAL A 25 3.06 1.80 -21.99
N LEU A 26 1.72 1.73 -22.08
CA LEU A 26 0.76 2.31 -21.11
C LEU A 26 0.87 1.70 -19.69
N LYS A 27 1.65 0.63 -19.54
CA LYS A 27 1.75 -0.21 -18.34
C LYS A 27 2.38 0.50 -17.14
N ALA A 28 3.38 1.37 -17.33
CA ALA A 28 4.09 2.01 -16.20
C ALA A 28 3.19 2.96 -15.40
N TRP A 29 2.45 3.84 -16.08
CA TRP A 29 1.50 4.76 -15.43
C TRP A 29 0.30 4.04 -14.82
N VAL A 30 -0.25 3.03 -15.50
CA VAL A 30 -1.37 2.24 -14.97
C VAL A 30 -0.96 1.54 -13.67
N PHE A 31 0.22 0.91 -13.64
CA PHE A 31 0.73 0.30 -12.41
C PHE A 31 1.02 1.33 -11.33
N PHE A 32 1.67 2.45 -11.67
CA PHE A 32 1.95 3.51 -10.70
C PHE A 32 0.68 4.03 -10.04
N VAL A 33 -0.33 4.43 -10.82
CA VAL A 33 -1.60 4.93 -10.28
C VAL A 33 -2.31 3.85 -9.47
N SER A 34 -2.34 2.61 -9.96
CA SER A 34 -3.03 1.51 -9.26
C SER A 34 -2.34 1.13 -7.95
N ASP A 35 -1.00 1.02 -7.93
CA ASP A 35 -0.20 0.75 -6.73
C ASP A 35 -0.41 1.86 -5.68
N GLN A 36 -0.42 3.12 -6.13
CA GLN A 36 -0.65 4.26 -5.25
C GLN A 36 -2.06 4.27 -4.65
N VAL A 37 -3.09 3.99 -5.46
CA VAL A 37 -4.48 3.86 -4.97
C VAL A 37 -4.58 2.73 -3.95
N MET A 38 -3.96 1.57 -4.21
CA MET A 38 -3.97 0.45 -3.26
C MET A 38 -3.27 0.81 -1.95
N ALA A 39 -2.11 1.46 -2.00
CA ALA A 39 -1.41 1.94 -0.81
C ALA A 39 -2.29 2.88 0.04
N TYR A 40 -2.99 3.83 -0.59
CA TYR A 40 -3.89 4.75 0.10
C TYR A 40 -5.10 4.05 0.74
N LEU A 41 -5.73 3.12 0.02
CA LEU A 41 -6.84 2.33 0.57
C LEU A 41 -6.39 1.47 1.74
N MET A 42 -5.19 0.87 1.63
CA MET A 42 -4.63 0.03 2.68
C MET A 42 -4.29 0.81 3.94
N VAL A 43 -3.61 1.95 3.83
CA VAL A 43 -3.27 2.77 5.01
C VAL A 43 -4.52 3.33 5.68
N THR A 44 -5.48 3.85 4.90
CA THR A 44 -6.71 4.42 5.46
C THR A 44 -7.53 3.36 6.19
N SER A 45 -7.71 2.19 5.58
CA SER A 45 -8.47 1.10 6.21
C SER A 45 -7.74 0.43 7.36
N GLY A 46 -6.41 0.47 7.38
CA GLY A 46 -5.56 0.05 8.49
C GLY A 46 -5.69 1.01 9.68
N ALA A 47 -5.62 2.32 9.43
CA ALA A 47 -5.78 3.36 10.45
C ALA A 47 -7.14 3.24 11.17
N ALA A 48 -8.24 3.15 10.40
CA ALA A 48 -9.58 2.96 10.97
C ALA A 48 -9.69 1.68 11.81
N ALA A 49 -9.02 0.59 11.39
CA ALA A 49 -9.03 -0.67 12.13
C ALA A 49 -8.14 -0.61 13.39
N VAL A 50 -7.04 0.15 13.38
CA VAL A 50 -6.21 0.42 14.57
C VAL A 50 -7.01 1.21 15.59
N GLU A 51 -7.70 2.26 15.18
CA GLU A 51 -8.54 3.07 16.07
C GLU A 51 -9.67 2.23 16.68
N THR A 52 -10.34 1.42 15.87
CA THR A 52 -11.37 0.48 16.36
C THR A 52 -10.79 -0.52 17.37
N LEU A 53 -9.59 -1.06 17.10
CA LEU A 53 -8.92 -1.97 18.03
C LEU A 53 -8.49 -1.25 19.32
N TYR A 54 -8.06 0.00 19.22
CA TYR A 54 -7.72 0.83 20.36
C TYR A 54 -8.93 1.02 21.28
N LEU A 55 -10.08 1.43 20.73
CA LEU A 55 -11.35 1.52 21.47
C LEU A 55 -11.77 0.17 22.06
N ALA A 56 -11.54 -0.94 21.35
CA ALA A 56 -11.85 -2.26 21.88
C ALA A 56 -10.98 -2.63 23.10
N TYR A 57 -9.75 -2.12 23.19
CA TYR A 57 -8.85 -2.35 24.34
C TYR A 57 -9.00 -1.34 25.48
N LYS A 58 -9.33 -0.09 25.17
CA LYS A 58 -9.32 1.03 26.12
C LYS A 58 -10.70 1.59 26.45
N GLY A 59 -11.70 1.28 25.64
CA GLY A 59 -13.01 1.90 25.72
C GLY A 59 -12.96 3.42 25.49
N ASP A 60 -14.12 4.05 25.67
CA ASP A 60 -14.27 5.49 25.79
C ASP A 60 -15.53 5.77 26.62
N VAL A 61 -15.36 6.39 27.78
CA VAL A 61 -16.45 6.66 28.72
C VAL A 61 -17.38 7.76 28.19
N GLU A 62 -16.87 8.73 27.44
CA GLU A 62 -17.66 9.88 26.97
C GLU A 62 -18.73 9.47 25.96
N ILE A 63 -18.42 8.50 25.10
CA ILE A 63 -19.35 7.93 24.12
C ILE A 63 -19.92 6.56 24.56
N THR A 64 -19.73 6.19 25.83
CA THR A 64 -20.23 4.90 26.40
C THR A 64 -19.71 3.66 25.65
N TRP A 65 -18.51 3.72 25.07
CA TRP A 65 -17.88 2.58 24.41
C TRP A 65 -17.14 1.71 25.44
N SER A 66 -17.50 0.44 25.55
CA SER A 66 -16.91 -0.48 26.53
C SER A 66 -15.67 -1.23 26.02
N GLU A 67 -14.80 -1.61 26.94
CA GLU A 67 -13.60 -2.44 26.67
C GLU A 67 -13.97 -3.89 26.29
N ALA A 68 -14.27 -4.13 25.01
CA ALA A 68 -14.62 -5.46 24.52
C ALA A 68 -13.49 -6.50 24.68
N CYS A 69 -12.23 -6.09 24.52
CA CYS A 69 -11.10 -7.01 24.50
C CYS A 69 -10.76 -7.62 25.86
N ASN A 70 -11.25 -7.06 26.95
CA ASN A 70 -11.11 -7.67 28.28
C ASN A 70 -11.90 -8.98 28.36
N SER A 71 -13.11 -9.02 27.79
CA SER A 71 -13.94 -10.23 27.73
C SER A 71 -13.57 -11.15 26.55
N TYR A 72 -13.13 -10.59 25.42
CA TYR A 72 -12.89 -11.33 24.17
C TYR A 72 -11.41 -11.36 23.74
N GLY A 73 -10.49 -11.54 24.69
CA GLY A 73 -9.05 -11.45 24.45
C GLY A 73 -8.51 -12.33 23.30
N ARG A 74 -9.03 -13.55 23.13
CA ARG A 74 -8.61 -14.44 22.01
C ARG A 74 -8.99 -13.87 20.64
N PHE A 75 -10.18 -13.27 20.54
CA PHE A 75 -10.63 -12.62 19.31
C PHE A 75 -9.79 -11.37 19.02
N CYS A 76 -9.55 -10.54 20.02
CA CYS A 76 -8.72 -9.35 19.87
C CYS A 76 -7.27 -9.67 19.51
N ASN A 77 -6.71 -10.77 20.03
CA ASN A 77 -5.38 -11.20 19.61
C ASN A 77 -5.37 -11.59 18.12
N LYS A 78 -6.40 -12.26 17.60
CA LYS A 78 -6.51 -12.55 16.16
C LYS A 78 -6.64 -11.28 15.31
N LEU A 79 -7.45 -10.31 15.76
CA LEU A 79 -7.56 -9.01 15.09
C LEU A 79 -6.22 -8.27 15.04
N LYS A 80 -5.48 -8.27 16.16
CA LYS A 80 -4.14 -7.68 16.23
C LYS A 80 -3.18 -8.34 15.23
N MET A 81 -3.18 -9.67 15.13
CA MET A 81 -2.36 -10.39 14.14
C MET A 81 -2.76 -10.05 12.71
N ALA A 82 -4.07 -9.94 12.42
CA ALA A 82 -4.57 -9.53 11.11
C ALA A 82 -4.13 -8.10 10.75
N LEU A 83 -4.14 -7.17 11.70
CA LEU A 83 -3.62 -5.82 11.53
C LEU A 83 -2.12 -5.81 11.21
N ILE A 84 -1.31 -6.58 11.96
CA ILE A 84 0.13 -6.67 11.70
C ILE A 84 0.40 -7.16 10.27
N LEU A 85 -0.33 -8.20 9.82
CA LEU A 85 -0.22 -8.70 8.45
C LEU A 85 -0.68 -7.65 7.41
N HIS A 86 -1.74 -6.89 7.70
CA HIS A 86 -2.22 -5.81 6.84
C HIS A 86 -1.18 -4.69 6.70
N PHE A 87 -0.50 -4.31 7.78
CA PHE A 87 0.61 -3.34 7.73
C PHE A 87 1.84 -3.88 7.01
N LEU A 88 2.17 -5.17 7.18
CA LEU A 88 3.25 -5.79 6.41
C LEU A 88 2.94 -5.73 4.90
N ALA A 89 1.72 -6.06 4.51
CA ALA A 89 1.28 -5.94 3.13
C ALA A 89 1.29 -4.47 2.65
N LEU A 90 0.94 -3.50 3.51
CA LEU A 90 1.01 -2.08 3.18
C LEU A 90 2.45 -1.67 2.84
N CYS A 91 3.44 -2.13 3.61
CA CYS A 91 4.85 -1.88 3.31
C CYS A 91 5.24 -2.44 1.94
N CYS A 92 4.75 -3.62 1.55
CA CYS A 92 4.96 -4.17 0.22
C CYS A 92 4.35 -3.26 -0.87
N PHE A 93 3.12 -2.79 -0.68
CA PHE A 93 2.47 -1.88 -1.63
C PHE A 93 3.17 -0.51 -1.74
N LEU A 94 3.71 0.02 -0.64
CA LEU A 94 4.52 1.23 -0.66
C LEU A 94 5.81 1.03 -1.45
N ALA A 95 6.49 -0.11 -1.27
CA ALA A 95 7.68 -0.43 -2.06
C ALA A 95 7.34 -0.57 -3.56
N LEU A 96 6.21 -1.21 -3.89
CA LEU A 96 5.72 -1.30 -5.27
C LEU A 96 5.43 0.08 -5.85
N ALA A 97 4.75 0.96 -5.11
CA ALA A 97 4.46 2.32 -5.53
C ALA A 97 5.75 3.13 -5.82
N VAL A 98 6.79 2.99 -4.99
CA VAL A 98 8.09 3.64 -5.24
C VAL A 98 8.75 3.09 -6.50
N ILE A 99 8.75 1.77 -6.68
CA ILE A 99 9.35 1.12 -7.86
C ILE A 99 8.59 1.52 -9.14
N SER A 100 7.25 1.53 -9.11
CA SER A 100 6.43 1.90 -10.25
C SER A 100 6.51 3.39 -10.56
N ALA A 101 6.60 4.25 -9.54
CA ALA A 101 6.90 5.67 -9.71
C ALA A 101 8.24 5.86 -10.44
N TYR A 102 9.31 5.26 -9.94
CA TYR A 102 10.63 5.35 -10.56
C TYR A 102 10.58 4.98 -12.04
N ARG A 103 9.93 3.84 -12.38
CA ARG A 103 9.77 3.40 -13.78
C ARG A 103 8.91 4.34 -14.62
N ALA A 104 7.86 4.94 -14.05
CA ALA A 104 6.99 5.86 -14.76
C ALA A 104 7.70 7.20 -15.05
N PHE A 105 8.50 7.70 -14.10
CA PHE A 105 9.19 8.97 -14.21
C PHE A 105 10.52 8.89 -14.98
N SER A 106 11.23 7.75 -14.93
CA SER A 106 12.48 7.56 -15.69
C SER A 106 12.28 7.62 -17.21
N LEU A 107 11.04 7.53 -17.70
CA LEU A 107 10.70 7.73 -19.11
C LEU A 107 10.88 9.17 -19.58
N PHE A 108 10.93 10.13 -18.65
CA PHE A 108 11.07 11.56 -18.95
C PHE A 108 12.47 12.10 -18.65
N GLU A 109 13.41 11.23 -18.23
CA GLU A 109 14.79 11.64 -17.96
C GLU A 109 15.48 12.01 -19.28
N PRO A 110 15.91 13.27 -19.46
CA PRO A 110 16.58 13.69 -20.69
C PRO A 110 17.95 13.03 -20.77
N THR A 111 18.26 12.37 -21.89
CA THR A 111 19.62 11.95 -22.19
C THR A 111 20.52 13.17 -22.30
N VAL A 112 21.45 13.37 -21.36
CA VAL A 112 22.51 14.39 -21.50
C VAL A 112 23.32 14.04 -22.75
N PRO A 113 23.33 14.89 -23.79
CA PRO A 113 24.19 14.65 -24.95
C PRO A 113 25.64 14.72 -24.48
N ILE A 114 26.46 13.73 -24.84
CA ILE A 114 27.89 13.61 -24.46
C ILE A 114 28.65 14.92 -24.70
N ASN A 115 28.26 15.66 -25.75
CA ASN A 115 28.85 16.92 -26.17
C ASN A 115 28.72 18.05 -25.11
N GLN A 116 27.69 18.02 -24.24
CA GLN A 116 27.50 19.02 -23.18
C GLN A 116 28.27 18.67 -21.90
N ALA A 117 28.56 17.39 -21.67
CA ALA A 117 29.38 16.96 -20.53
C ALA A 117 30.88 17.28 -20.73
N GLU A 118 31.31 17.50 -21.98
CA GLU A 118 32.67 17.93 -22.31
C GLU A 118 32.83 19.45 -22.18
N GLU A 119 31.80 20.23 -22.54
CA GLU A 119 31.80 21.70 -22.43
C GLU A 119 31.74 22.20 -20.97
N GLU A 120 31.08 21.49 -20.05
CA GLU A 120 31.06 21.85 -18.63
C GLU A 120 32.40 21.54 -17.90
N ARG A 121 33.28 20.75 -18.53
CA ARG A 121 34.60 20.38 -17.98
C ARG A 121 35.75 21.23 -18.54
N THR A 122 35.49 22.11 -19.51
CA THR A 122 36.50 22.99 -20.12
C THR A 122 36.35 24.42 -19.60
#